data_AF-A0A1X7MQP4-F1
#
_entry.id   AF-A0A1X7MQP4-F1
#
_cell.length_a   1.000
_cell.length_b   1.000
_cell.length_c   1.000
_cell.angle_alpha   90.00
_cell.angle_beta   90.00
_cell.angle_gamma   90.00
#
_symmetry.space_group_name_H-M   'P 1'
#
loop_
_entity.id
_entity.type
_entity.pdbx_description
1 polymer ?
#
loop_
_entity_poly.entity_id
_entity_poly.type
_entity_poly.pdbx_seq_one_letter_code
_entity_poly.pdbx_strand_id
1 'polypeptide(L)'
;MRFRPWPKPEPYRDTSRKRAAFKRKQRLEREALPLFAEMIAAGQHGVDEEMARRHVWWDEREREQRTLRAGRWREARVRLFALPDDLRSTVRKLWRGCSYPADPAYLLELLHQIAVGGVDPHRPPWIFDGKLTARTTPNPKKFDEAFRQIGHRKIGGGPKTTRADEFLFCGNLGSGILFLRTRVRLNDPHESYYTSSGHRLRDSHVGRAGHWIDLEVRGDCSDTELELIRRLAQDADTRPVVVRRVETIVPTKGEAAS
;
A
#
# COMPACT_ATOMS: atom_id res chain seq x y z
N MET A 1 -6.27 2.76 -27.76
CA MET A 1 -6.90 3.44 -26.59
C MET A 1 -6.90 2.43 -25.45
N ARG A 2 -6.69 2.82 -24.19
CA ARG A 2 -6.71 1.83 -23.08
C ARG A 2 -8.11 1.21 -22.97
N PHE A 3 -8.16 -0.12 -22.88
CA PHE A 3 -9.39 -0.90 -22.93
C PHE A 3 -9.22 -2.16 -22.09
N ARG A 4 -10.20 -2.47 -21.24
CA ARG A 4 -10.29 -3.76 -20.56
C ARG A 4 -11.20 -4.71 -21.35
N PRO A 5 -10.67 -5.85 -21.83
CA PRO A 5 -11.46 -6.89 -22.45
C PRO A 5 -12.61 -7.35 -21.55
N TRP A 6 -13.76 -7.61 -22.14
CA TRP A 6 -14.84 -8.29 -21.44
C TRP A 6 -14.42 -9.74 -21.18
N PRO A 7 -14.73 -10.32 -20.00
CA PRO A 7 -14.46 -11.72 -19.72
C PRO A 7 -15.03 -12.65 -20.80
N LYS A 8 -14.47 -13.86 -20.90
CA LYS A 8 -15.06 -14.89 -21.76
C LYS A 8 -16.44 -15.27 -21.18
N PRO A 9 -17.48 -15.40 -22.03
CA PRO A 9 -18.76 -15.93 -21.62
C PRO A 9 -18.59 -17.28 -20.95
N GLU A 10 -19.21 -17.45 -19.78
CA GLU A 10 -19.34 -18.74 -19.14
C GLU A 10 -20.83 -19.06 -19.01
N PRO A 11 -21.25 -20.29 -19.34
CA PRO A 11 -22.65 -20.68 -19.22
C PRO A 11 -23.10 -20.65 -17.76
N TYR A 12 -24.41 -20.50 -17.56
CA TYR A 12 -24.99 -20.53 -16.22
C TYR A 12 -24.79 -21.90 -15.57
N ARG A 13 -23.93 -21.95 -14.55
CA ARG A 13 -23.72 -23.17 -13.77
C ARG A 13 -24.82 -23.34 -12.73
N ASP A 14 -25.68 -24.35 -12.87
CA ASP A 14 -26.57 -24.78 -11.80
C ASP A 14 -25.76 -25.43 -10.68
N THR A 15 -26.02 -25.05 -9.43
CA THR A 15 -25.33 -25.58 -8.25
C THR A 15 -26.30 -25.84 -7.11
N SER A 16 -25.96 -26.81 -6.26
CA SER A 16 -26.74 -27.11 -5.04
C SER A 16 -26.98 -25.86 -4.18
N ARG A 17 -25.98 -24.97 -4.08
CA ARG A 17 -26.10 -23.70 -3.37
C ARG A 17 -27.12 -22.75 -4.01
N LYS A 18 -27.16 -22.64 -5.34
CA LYS A 18 -28.15 -21.80 -6.06
C LYS A 18 -29.57 -22.33 -5.89
N ARG A 19 -29.74 -23.65 -5.99
CA ARG A 19 -31.01 -24.35 -5.72
C ARG A 19 -31.49 -24.14 -4.28
N ALA A 20 -30.62 -24.32 -3.30
CA ALA A 20 -30.94 -24.06 -1.89
C ALA A 20 -31.28 -22.60 -1.61
N ALA A 21 -30.57 -21.66 -2.23
CA ALA A 21 -30.86 -20.23 -2.11
C ALA A 21 -32.25 -19.87 -2.67
N PHE A 22 -32.67 -20.50 -3.78
CA PHE A 22 -34.00 -20.29 -4.33
C PHE A 22 -35.10 -20.87 -3.42
N LYS A 23 -34.93 -22.09 -2.89
CA LYS A 23 -35.85 -22.65 -1.89
C LYS A 23 -35.98 -21.76 -0.65
N ARG A 24 -34.85 -21.20 -0.18
CA ARG A 24 -34.85 -20.25 0.93
C ARG A 24 -35.63 -18.98 0.57
N LYS A 25 -35.45 -18.43 -0.62
CA LYS A 25 -36.23 -17.27 -1.12
C LYS A 25 -37.73 -17.58 -1.10
N GLN A 26 -38.14 -18.72 -1.65
CA GLN A 26 -39.54 -19.15 -1.68
C GLN A 26 -40.13 -19.29 -0.27
N ARG A 27 -39.36 -19.82 0.68
CA ARG A 27 -39.77 -19.91 2.08
C ARG A 27 -39.94 -18.52 2.71
N LEU A 28 -38.96 -17.64 2.55
CA LEU A 28 -39.02 -16.28 3.09
C LEU A 28 -40.20 -15.47 2.52
N GLU A 29 -40.52 -15.66 1.24
CA GLU A 29 -41.69 -15.01 0.61
C GLU A 29 -43.02 -15.46 1.25
N ARG A 30 -43.16 -16.75 1.58
CA ARG A 30 -44.35 -17.28 2.27
C ARG A 30 -44.41 -16.83 3.73
N GLU A 31 -43.27 -16.84 4.42
CA GLU A 31 -43.16 -16.39 5.82
C GLU A 31 -43.42 -14.89 5.97
N ALA A 32 -43.11 -14.08 4.94
CA ALA A 32 -43.35 -12.64 4.97
C ALA A 32 -44.84 -12.27 4.95
N LEU A 33 -45.70 -13.12 4.37
CA LEU A 33 -47.15 -12.90 4.26
C LEU A 33 -47.92 -14.17 4.67
N PRO A 34 -47.98 -14.52 5.96
CA PRO A 34 -48.50 -15.81 6.43
C PRO A 34 -49.96 -16.08 6.03
N LEU A 35 -50.83 -15.07 6.05
CA LEU A 35 -52.24 -15.19 5.65
C LEU A 35 -52.41 -15.57 4.17
N PHE A 36 -51.40 -15.30 3.35
CA PHE A 36 -51.38 -15.60 1.92
C PHE A 36 -50.40 -16.72 1.58
N ALA A 37 -49.83 -17.42 2.57
CA ALA A 37 -48.75 -18.38 2.35
C ALA A 37 -49.14 -19.50 1.36
N GLU A 38 -50.36 -20.03 1.46
CA GLU A 38 -50.88 -21.06 0.54
C GLU A 38 -51.07 -20.51 -0.88
N MET A 39 -51.59 -19.28 -1.02
CA MET A 39 -51.77 -18.62 -2.31
C MET A 39 -50.41 -18.32 -2.98
N ILE A 40 -49.43 -17.87 -2.19
CA ILE A 40 -48.05 -17.63 -2.65
C ILE A 40 -47.40 -18.95 -3.06
N ALA A 41 -47.58 -20.02 -2.27
CA ALA A 41 -47.05 -21.35 -2.58
C ALA A 41 -47.61 -21.87 -3.91
N ALA A 42 -48.92 -21.71 -4.14
CA ALA A 42 -49.57 -22.14 -5.38
C ALA A 42 -49.05 -21.40 -6.63
N GLY A 43 -48.61 -20.15 -6.48
CA GLY A 43 -48.00 -19.36 -7.56
C GLY A 43 -46.50 -19.54 -7.74
N GLN A 44 -45.83 -20.26 -6.83
CA GLN A 44 -44.38 -20.48 -6.89
C GLN A 44 -44.02 -21.64 -7.82
N HIS A 45 -43.17 -21.37 -8.80
CA HIS A 45 -42.69 -22.38 -9.73
C HIS A 45 -41.57 -23.27 -9.14
N GLY A 46 -41.32 -24.40 -9.81
CA GLY A 46 -40.33 -25.38 -9.37
C GLY A 46 -38.89 -24.86 -9.39
N VAL A 47 -38.02 -25.47 -8.58
CA VAL A 47 -36.58 -25.12 -8.57
C VAL A 47 -35.93 -25.43 -9.91
N ASP A 48 -36.23 -26.58 -10.51
CA ASP A 48 -35.67 -26.95 -11.82
C ASP A 48 -36.14 -26.01 -12.93
N GLU A 49 -37.40 -25.59 -12.86
CA GLU A 49 -37.98 -24.58 -13.77
C GLU A 49 -37.28 -23.22 -13.63
N GLU A 50 -37.00 -22.77 -12.39
CA GLU A 50 -36.22 -21.54 -12.16
C GLU A 50 -34.80 -21.66 -12.70
N MET A 51 -34.13 -22.80 -12.51
CA MET A 51 -32.75 -22.96 -13.01
C MET A 51 -32.73 -22.97 -14.54
N ALA A 52 -33.71 -23.59 -15.20
CA ALA A 52 -33.87 -23.53 -16.65
C ALA A 52 -34.11 -22.09 -17.13
N ARG A 53 -35.02 -21.36 -16.47
CA ARG A 53 -35.28 -19.95 -16.77
C ARG A 53 -34.04 -19.08 -16.61
N ARG A 54 -33.26 -19.28 -15.54
CA ARG A 54 -32.01 -18.55 -15.30
C ARG A 54 -30.95 -18.87 -16.33
N HIS A 55 -30.92 -20.09 -16.87
CA HIS A 55 -29.99 -20.45 -17.92
C HIS A 55 -30.25 -19.63 -19.19
N VAL A 56 -31.51 -19.56 -19.63
CA VAL A 56 -31.92 -18.73 -20.78
C VAL A 56 -31.64 -17.25 -20.52
N TRP A 57 -32.10 -16.75 -19.36
CA TRP A 57 -31.93 -15.34 -18.99
C TRP A 57 -30.47 -14.92 -18.85
N TRP A 58 -29.59 -15.81 -18.38
CA TRP A 58 -28.17 -15.53 -18.23
C TRP A 58 -27.52 -15.21 -19.58
N ASP A 59 -27.81 -16.01 -20.60
CA ASP A 59 -27.25 -15.83 -21.94
C ASP A 59 -27.77 -14.54 -22.59
N GLU A 60 -29.07 -14.26 -22.45
CA GLU A 60 -29.69 -13.01 -22.93
C GLU A 60 -29.07 -11.80 -22.24
N ARG A 61 -29.02 -11.82 -20.90
CA ARG A 61 -28.43 -10.75 -20.10
C ARG A 61 -26.96 -10.52 -20.49
N GLU A 62 -26.19 -11.58 -20.69
CA GLU A 62 -24.81 -11.45 -21.11
C GLU A 62 -24.71 -10.77 -22.49
N ARG A 63 -25.53 -11.19 -23.46
CA ARG A 63 -25.59 -10.56 -24.79
C ARG A 63 -25.97 -9.08 -24.69
N GLU A 64 -26.96 -8.74 -23.88
CA GLU A 64 -27.40 -7.37 -23.65
C GLU A 64 -26.29 -6.51 -23.04
N GLN A 65 -25.61 -7.01 -22.00
CA GLN A 65 -24.52 -6.29 -21.34
C GLN A 65 -23.34 -6.03 -22.28
N ARG A 66 -22.97 -7.03 -23.10
CA ARG A 66 -21.93 -6.88 -24.12
C ARG A 66 -22.32 -5.86 -25.18
N THR A 67 -23.57 -5.90 -25.63
CA THR A 67 -24.11 -4.96 -26.62
C THR A 67 -24.14 -3.54 -26.10
N LEU A 68 -24.65 -3.34 -24.87
CA LEU A 68 -24.66 -2.06 -24.17
C LEU A 68 -23.24 -1.51 -24.01
N ARG A 69 -22.31 -2.34 -23.55
CA ARG A 69 -20.90 -1.97 -23.41
C ARG A 69 -20.28 -1.55 -24.74
N ALA A 70 -20.51 -2.31 -25.80
CA ALA A 70 -20.02 -1.99 -27.14
C ALA A 70 -20.64 -0.69 -27.67
N GLY A 71 -21.92 -0.45 -27.40
CA GLY A 71 -22.60 0.81 -27.68
C GLY A 71 -21.92 1.99 -26.99
N ARG A 72 -21.68 1.89 -25.68
CA ARG A 72 -20.96 2.93 -24.91
C ARG A 72 -19.55 3.18 -25.42
N TRP A 73 -18.82 2.15 -25.86
CA TRP A 73 -17.51 2.34 -26.50
C TRP A 73 -17.60 3.11 -27.81
N ARG A 74 -18.59 2.80 -28.66
CA ARG A 74 -18.83 3.55 -29.91
C ARG A 74 -19.15 5.00 -29.60
N GLU A 75 -20.05 5.25 -28.65
CA GLU A 75 -20.41 6.59 -28.18
C GLU A 75 -19.18 7.36 -27.66
N ALA A 76 -18.39 6.75 -26.77
CA ALA A 76 -17.20 7.37 -26.22
C ALA A 76 -16.19 7.74 -27.31
N ARG A 77 -16.05 6.88 -28.33
CA ARG A 77 -15.20 7.18 -29.49
C ARG A 77 -15.79 8.33 -30.30
N VAL A 78 -17.08 8.36 -30.60
CA VAL A 78 -17.70 9.49 -31.31
C VAL A 78 -17.43 10.80 -30.58
N ARG A 79 -17.69 10.86 -29.27
CA ARG A 79 -17.42 12.07 -28.46
C ARG A 79 -15.94 12.45 -28.45
N LEU A 80 -15.04 11.49 -28.28
CA LEU A 80 -13.59 11.74 -28.30
C LEU A 80 -13.12 12.28 -29.65
N PHE A 81 -13.63 11.72 -30.76
CA PHE A 81 -13.21 12.10 -32.11
C PHE A 81 -13.82 13.44 -32.57
N ALA A 82 -14.90 13.89 -31.93
CA ALA A 82 -15.47 15.22 -32.13
C ALA A 82 -14.64 16.35 -31.47
N LEU A 83 -13.72 16.03 -30.56
CA LEU A 83 -12.81 17.02 -29.97
C LEU A 83 -11.75 17.51 -30.97
N PRO A 84 -11.27 18.76 -30.84
CA PRO A 84 -10.09 19.25 -31.54
C PRO A 84 -8.89 18.31 -31.40
N ASP A 85 -8.02 18.26 -32.40
CA ASP A 85 -6.95 17.25 -32.52
C ASP A 85 -5.94 17.30 -31.36
N ASP A 86 -5.60 18.50 -30.92
CA ASP A 86 -4.71 18.78 -29.79
C ASP A 86 -5.32 18.27 -28.47
N LEU A 87 -6.56 18.66 -28.18
CA LEU A 87 -7.29 18.25 -27.00
C LEU A 87 -7.51 16.72 -27.01
N ARG A 88 -7.89 16.16 -28.15
CA ARG A 88 -8.06 14.72 -28.34
C ARG A 88 -6.76 13.95 -28.05
N SER A 89 -5.61 14.47 -28.47
CA SER A 89 -4.30 13.89 -28.18
C SER A 89 -4.00 13.90 -26.67
N THR A 90 -4.25 15.03 -26.01
CA THR A 90 -4.09 15.20 -24.55
C THR A 90 -4.97 14.22 -23.78
N VAL A 91 -6.27 14.16 -24.10
CA VAL A 91 -7.22 13.24 -23.46
C VAL A 91 -6.83 11.77 -23.68
N ARG A 92 -6.32 11.41 -24.88
CA ARG A 92 -5.83 10.05 -25.14
C ARG A 92 -4.60 9.70 -24.29
N LYS A 93 -3.68 10.64 -24.06
CA LYS A 93 -2.52 10.44 -23.18
C LYS A 93 -3.00 10.30 -21.73
N LEU A 94 -3.88 11.20 -21.28
CA LEU A 94 -4.48 11.19 -19.96
C LEU A 94 -5.15 9.85 -19.66
N TRP A 95 -6.02 9.38 -20.56
CA TRP A 95 -6.74 8.11 -20.40
C TRP A 95 -5.83 6.87 -20.32
N ARG A 96 -4.65 6.92 -20.93
CA ARG A 96 -3.68 5.80 -20.81
C ARG A 96 -3.09 5.73 -19.41
N GLY A 97 -2.80 6.87 -18.79
CA GLY A 97 -2.12 6.97 -17.50
C GLY A 97 -3.04 7.11 -16.28
N CYS A 98 -4.31 7.47 -16.45
CA CYS A 98 -5.22 7.70 -15.33
C CYS A 98 -5.54 6.42 -14.53
N SER A 99 -5.85 6.54 -13.24
CA SER A 99 -6.13 5.39 -12.36
C SER A 99 -7.52 4.77 -12.56
N TYR A 100 -8.40 5.37 -13.36
CA TYR A 100 -9.77 4.89 -13.56
C TYR A 100 -9.85 3.50 -14.22
N PRO A 101 -10.89 2.68 -13.98
CA PRO A 101 -11.06 1.44 -14.73
C PRO A 101 -11.09 1.69 -16.24
N ALA A 102 -10.45 0.82 -17.04
CA ALA A 102 -10.42 0.93 -18.50
C ALA A 102 -11.76 0.52 -19.16
N ASP A 103 -12.81 1.24 -18.77
CA ASP A 103 -14.22 0.95 -18.99
C ASP A 103 -14.90 2.14 -19.69
N PRO A 104 -15.85 1.92 -20.61
CA PRO A 104 -16.42 3.01 -21.40
C PRO A 104 -17.26 3.97 -20.57
N ALA A 105 -17.86 3.54 -19.46
CA ALA A 105 -18.64 4.45 -18.61
C ALA A 105 -17.74 5.52 -17.97
N TYR A 106 -16.56 5.12 -17.47
CA TYR A 106 -15.59 6.05 -16.90
C TYR A 106 -14.96 6.97 -17.95
N LEU A 107 -14.76 6.47 -19.18
CA LEU A 107 -14.31 7.31 -20.27
C LEU A 107 -15.37 8.34 -20.67
N LEU A 108 -16.64 7.94 -20.79
CA LEU A 108 -17.75 8.85 -21.07
C LEU A 108 -17.88 9.91 -19.98
N GLU A 109 -17.74 9.51 -18.71
CA GLU A 109 -17.76 10.43 -17.58
C GLU A 109 -16.58 11.40 -17.63
N LEU A 110 -15.36 10.93 -17.88
CA LEU A 110 -14.19 11.81 -18.04
C LEU A 110 -14.41 12.82 -19.17
N LEU A 111 -14.92 12.39 -20.33
CA LEU A 111 -15.22 13.27 -21.44
C LEU A 111 -16.30 14.31 -21.08
N HIS A 112 -17.31 13.90 -20.31
CA HIS A 112 -18.33 14.79 -19.79
C HIS A 112 -17.74 15.82 -18.81
N GLN A 113 -16.94 15.38 -17.83
CA GLN A 113 -16.27 16.24 -16.84
C GLN A 113 -15.35 17.27 -17.49
N ILE A 114 -14.65 16.89 -18.56
CA ILE A 114 -13.85 17.82 -19.35
C ILE A 114 -14.75 18.85 -20.06
N ALA A 115 -15.85 18.40 -20.65
CA ALA A 115 -16.78 19.29 -21.36
C ALA A 115 -17.48 20.30 -20.43
N VAL A 116 -17.78 19.92 -19.18
CA VAL A 116 -18.37 20.83 -18.18
C VAL A 116 -17.30 21.61 -17.38
N GLY A 117 -16.01 21.44 -17.70
CA GLY A 117 -14.91 22.13 -17.01
C GLY A 117 -14.60 21.61 -15.60
N GLY A 118 -15.18 20.49 -15.18
CA GLY A 118 -14.90 19.84 -13.90
C GLY A 118 -13.52 19.18 -13.83
N VAL A 119 -12.94 18.83 -15.00
CA VAL A 119 -11.57 18.29 -15.11
C VAL A 119 -10.80 19.07 -16.17
N ASP A 120 -9.67 19.65 -15.78
CA ASP A 120 -8.68 20.19 -16.72
C ASP A 120 -7.83 19.02 -17.29
N PRO A 121 -7.87 18.77 -18.61
CA PRO A 121 -7.06 17.73 -19.25
C PRO A 121 -5.55 17.95 -19.15
N HIS A 122 -5.11 19.20 -19.02
CA HIS A 122 -3.69 19.56 -18.90
C HIS A 122 -3.21 19.51 -17.46
N ARG A 123 -4.12 19.67 -16.50
CA ARG A 123 -3.82 19.67 -15.07
C ARG A 123 -4.81 18.79 -14.29
N PRO A 124 -4.81 17.47 -14.56
CA PRO A 124 -5.78 16.57 -13.96
C PRO A 124 -5.56 16.46 -12.45
N PRO A 125 -6.63 16.40 -11.64
CA PRO A 125 -6.53 16.51 -10.18
C PRO A 125 -5.81 15.33 -9.50
N TRP A 126 -5.60 14.22 -10.21
CA TRP A 126 -4.87 13.05 -9.71
C TRP A 126 -3.40 13.01 -10.11
N ILE A 127 -2.91 13.98 -10.88
CA ILE A 127 -1.47 14.16 -11.12
C ILE A 127 -0.99 15.25 -10.18
N PHE A 128 0.00 14.92 -9.36
CA PHE A 128 0.61 15.88 -8.47
C PHE A 128 1.60 16.75 -9.25
N ASP A 129 1.20 17.99 -9.54
CA ASP A 129 2.05 19.00 -10.21
C ASP A 129 2.79 19.91 -9.22
N GLY A 130 2.69 19.64 -7.92
CA GLY A 130 3.37 20.43 -6.91
C GLY A 130 4.88 20.20 -6.96
N LYS A 131 5.67 21.26 -6.70
CA LYS A 131 7.09 21.07 -6.37
C LYS A 131 7.15 20.35 -5.02
N LEU A 132 7.72 19.15 -5.00
CA LEU A 132 8.04 18.45 -3.76
C LEU A 132 9.13 19.25 -3.03
N THR A 133 8.75 20.14 -2.12
CA THR A 133 9.70 20.73 -1.18
C THR A 133 9.91 19.72 -0.06
N ALA A 134 11.05 19.03 -0.06
CA ALA A 134 11.39 18.17 1.05
C ALA A 134 11.48 19.01 2.33
N ARG A 135 10.84 18.57 3.40
CA ARG A 135 10.98 19.21 4.71
C ARG A 135 12.42 18.95 5.19
N THR A 136 13.25 19.97 5.12
CA THR A 136 14.63 19.96 5.62
C THR A 136 14.67 20.62 6.99
N THR A 137 15.48 20.08 7.89
CA THR A 137 15.86 20.74 9.15
C THR A 137 17.30 21.23 8.99
N PRO A 138 17.54 22.45 8.47
CA PRO A 138 18.89 22.98 8.36
C PRO A 138 19.42 23.34 9.75
N ASN A 139 20.63 22.90 10.08
CA ASN A 139 21.34 23.20 11.32
C ASN A 139 20.56 22.90 12.64
N PRO A 140 20.12 21.65 12.85
CA PRO A 140 19.49 21.22 14.10
C PRO A 140 20.45 21.36 15.29
N LYS A 141 19.91 21.73 16.46
CA LYS A 141 20.68 21.82 17.71
C LYS A 141 20.58 20.54 18.55
N LYS A 142 19.51 19.77 18.38
CA LYS A 142 19.28 18.51 19.08
C LYS A 142 19.03 17.36 18.11
N PHE A 143 19.35 16.14 18.53
CA PHE A 143 19.18 14.95 17.71
C PHE A 143 17.72 14.74 17.29
N ASP A 144 16.80 14.94 18.22
CA ASP A 144 15.35 14.77 18.08
C ASP A 144 14.67 15.91 17.30
N GLU A 145 15.36 17.03 17.08
CA GLU A 145 14.97 18.05 16.08
C GLU A 145 15.32 17.61 14.65
N ALA A 146 16.47 16.94 14.50
CA ALA A 146 17.01 16.49 13.23
C ALA A 146 16.35 15.18 12.74
N PHE A 147 16.11 14.26 13.68
CA PHE A 147 15.80 12.87 13.39
C PHE A 147 14.62 12.38 14.20
N ARG A 148 13.57 11.99 13.49
CA ARG A 148 12.38 11.37 14.08
C ARG A 148 12.59 9.87 14.19
N GLN A 149 12.32 9.29 15.36
CA GLN A 149 12.29 7.84 15.52
C GLN A 149 11.11 7.24 14.73
N ILE A 150 11.41 6.31 13.82
CA ILE A 150 10.44 5.62 12.96
C ILE A 150 10.30 4.13 13.30
N GLY A 151 11.22 3.59 14.10
CA GLY A 151 11.17 2.19 14.49
C GLY A 151 11.97 1.91 15.75
N HIS A 152 11.58 0.85 16.44
CA HIS A 152 12.25 0.28 17.60
C HIS A 152 12.07 -1.23 17.57
N ARG A 153 13.15 -1.97 17.79
CA ARG A 153 13.08 -3.40 18.02
C ARG A 153 14.14 -3.85 19.01
N LYS A 154 13.86 -4.96 19.68
CA LYS A 154 14.84 -5.67 20.50
C LYS A 154 15.51 -6.74 19.63
N ILE A 155 16.84 -6.80 19.64
CA ILE A 155 17.63 -7.79 18.90
C ILE A 155 18.36 -8.70 19.89
N GLY A 156 18.44 -9.99 19.57
CA GLY A 156 18.99 -11.03 20.45
C GLY A 156 17.99 -11.45 21.53
N GLY A 157 18.46 -12.22 22.53
CA GLY A 157 17.64 -12.69 23.64
C GLY A 157 17.29 -14.17 23.57
N GLY A 158 18.19 -15.03 24.01
CA GLY A 158 17.93 -16.41 24.45
C GLY A 158 18.08 -16.56 25.97
N PRO A 159 18.02 -17.80 26.51
CA PRO A 159 18.07 -18.07 27.95
C PRO A 159 19.31 -17.53 28.69
N LYS A 160 20.37 -17.14 27.95
CA LYS A 160 21.66 -16.68 28.48
C LYS A 160 22.14 -15.33 27.90
N THR A 161 21.30 -14.60 27.16
CA THR A 161 21.71 -13.32 26.54
C THR A 161 20.67 -12.23 26.78
N THR A 162 21.09 -11.03 27.19
CA THR A 162 20.18 -9.89 27.31
C THR A 162 19.82 -9.33 25.94
N ARG A 163 18.56 -8.91 25.76
CA ARG A 163 18.10 -8.24 24.54
C ARG A 163 18.72 -6.86 24.41
N ALA A 164 19.26 -6.52 23.25
CA ALA A 164 19.78 -5.19 22.94
C ALA A 164 18.73 -4.33 22.21
N ASP A 165 18.70 -3.03 22.48
CA ASP A 165 17.88 -2.09 21.73
C ASP A 165 18.50 -1.76 20.36
N GLU A 166 17.66 -1.78 19.33
CA GLU A 166 17.92 -1.15 18.04
C GLU A 166 16.83 -0.13 17.74
N PHE A 167 17.25 1.10 17.42
CA PHE A 167 16.34 2.16 16.99
C PHE A 167 16.60 2.55 15.54
N LEU A 168 15.53 2.96 14.86
CA LEU A 168 15.56 3.49 13.51
C LEU A 168 15.05 4.92 13.51
N PHE A 169 15.79 5.82 12.88
CA PHE A 169 15.42 7.22 12.74
C PHE A 169 15.45 7.67 11.28
N CYS A 170 14.69 8.71 10.98
CA CYS A 170 14.62 9.36 9.67
C CYS A 170 14.72 10.87 9.83
N GLY A 171 15.49 11.52 8.96
CA GLY A 171 15.66 12.98 8.94
C GLY A 171 16.12 13.48 7.59
N ASN A 172 16.16 14.80 7.40
CA ASN A 172 16.70 15.43 6.20
C ASN A 172 17.40 16.74 6.58
N LEU A 173 18.72 16.79 6.37
CA LEU A 173 19.57 17.93 6.74
C LEU A 173 19.79 18.93 5.59
N GLY A 174 19.32 18.61 4.38
CA GLY A 174 19.45 19.45 3.19
C GLY A 174 19.93 18.71 1.95
N SER A 175 20.86 17.75 2.11
CA SER A 175 21.40 16.95 0.99
C SER A 175 20.49 15.81 0.54
N GLY A 176 19.61 15.32 1.41
CA GLY A 176 18.74 14.19 1.11
C GLY A 176 18.09 13.61 2.36
N ILE A 177 17.21 12.61 2.15
CA ILE A 177 16.62 11.86 3.26
C ILE A 177 17.66 10.87 3.79
N LEU A 178 17.88 10.92 5.10
CA LEU A 178 18.81 10.08 5.83
C LEU A 178 18.05 9.08 6.70
N PHE A 179 18.53 7.84 6.71
CA PHE A 179 18.08 6.79 7.62
C PHE A 179 19.20 6.42 8.58
N LEU A 180 18.93 6.51 9.87
CA LEU A 180 19.87 6.17 10.92
C LEU A 180 19.45 4.88 11.62
N ARG A 181 20.42 4.03 11.91
CA ARG A 181 20.22 2.84 12.73
C ARG A 181 21.18 2.86 13.90
N THR A 182 20.66 2.84 15.13
CA THR A 182 21.48 2.81 16.33
C THR A 182 21.40 1.44 17.01
N ARG A 183 22.54 0.94 17.48
CA ARG A 183 22.66 -0.33 18.21
C ARG A 183 23.60 -0.15 19.38
N VAL A 184 23.23 -0.71 20.53
CA VAL A 184 24.17 -0.79 21.67
C VAL A 184 25.14 -1.95 21.44
N ARG A 185 26.44 -1.69 21.63
CA ARG A 185 27.55 -2.64 21.51
C ARG A 185 28.35 -2.67 22.80
N LEU A 186 29.03 -3.79 23.03
CA LEU A 186 29.94 -4.00 24.15
C LEU A 186 31.36 -3.56 23.75
N ASN A 187 32.13 -3.07 24.72
CA ASN A 187 33.53 -2.65 24.55
C ASN A 187 34.45 -3.87 24.41
N ASP A 188 34.19 -4.94 25.17
CA ASP A 188 34.88 -6.23 25.02
C ASP A 188 33.91 -7.25 24.36
N PRO A 189 34.25 -7.81 23.18
CA PRO A 189 33.48 -8.88 22.55
C PRO A 189 33.36 -10.14 23.43
N HIS A 190 34.29 -10.35 24.35
CA HIS A 190 34.32 -11.46 25.31
C HIS A 190 33.60 -11.15 26.62
N GLU A 191 33.31 -9.88 26.93
CA GLU A 191 32.23 -9.46 27.86
C GLU A 191 30.87 -9.73 27.22
N SER A 192 30.69 -10.97 26.83
CA SER A 192 29.42 -11.53 26.46
C SER A 192 28.42 -11.31 27.61
N TYR A 193 27.12 -11.25 27.29
CA TYR A 193 25.99 -11.00 28.20
C TYR A 193 25.82 -12.00 29.37
N TYR A 194 26.89 -12.64 29.84
CA TYR A 194 26.97 -13.53 30.97
C TYR A 194 27.11 -12.73 32.25
N THR A 195 26.02 -12.11 32.66
CA THR A 195 25.68 -12.17 34.09
C THR A 195 24.53 -13.15 34.19
N SER A 196 24.87 -14.41 34.48
CA SER A 196 23.88 -15.36 34.99
C SER A 196 23.14 -14.70 36.14
N SER A 197 21.81 -14.69 36.07
CA SER A 197 20.88 -13.98 36.95
C SER A 197 20.88 -14.42 38.42
N GLY A 198 21.98 -14.99 38.95
CA GLY A 198 22.06 -15.58 40.28
C GLY A 198 23.23 -15.14 41.17
N HIS A 199 24.25 -14.43 40.66
CA HIS A 199 25.36 -13.97 41.51
C HIS A 199 25.52 -12.46 41.47
N ARG A 200 24.83 -11.79 42.39
CA ARG A 200 25.28 -10.50 42.93
C ARG A 200 26.58 -10.75 43.70
N LEU A 201 27.72 -10.65 43.02
CA LEU A 201 28.97 -10.32 43.71
C LEU A 201 28.82 -8.87 44.15
N ARG A 202 28.71 -8.70 45.46
CA ARG A 202 28.34 -7.46 46.14
C ARG A 202 29.35 -6.32 45.93
N ASP A 203 30.46 -6.58 45.24
CA ASP A 203 31.55 -5.63 44.96
C ASP A 203 32.16 -5.71 43.55
N SER A 204 31.51 -6.36 42.56
CA SER A 204 32.07 -6.40 41.20
C SER A 204 31.88 -5.07 40.48
N HIS A 205 32.98 -4.36 40.21
CA HIS A 205 33.03 -3.13 39.38
C HIS A 205 32.65 -3.35 37.90
N VAL A 206 32.23 -4.57 37.54
CA VAL A 206 31.79 -4.99 36.19
C VAL A 206 30.38 -4.48 35.96
N GLY A 207 30.24 -3.21 35.59
CA GLY A 207 28.94 -2.64 35.29
C GLY A 207 28.92 -1.15 34.96
N ARG A 208 30.03 -0.43 35.14
CA ARG A 208 30.07 1.02 34.91
C ARG A 208 30.75 1.48 33.61
N ALA A 209 31.38 0.62 32.81
CA ALA A 209 32.26 1.08 31.71
C ALA A 209 32.23 0.31 30.38
N GLY A 210 31.21 -0.51 30.08
CA GLY A 210 31.33 -1.52 29.02
C GLY A 210 30.61 -1.30 27.68
N HIS A 211 29.93 -0.18 27.41
CA HIS A 211 29.04 -0.09 26.21
C HIS A 211 29.22 1.17 25.38
N TRP A 212 29.10 1.04 24.07
CA TRP A 212 29.10 2.13 23.07
C TRP A 212 27.91 1.99 22.11
N ILE A 213 27.60 3.05 21.36
CA ILE A 213 26.52 3.08 20.37
C ILE A 213 27.09 3.06 18.96
N ASP A 214 26.75 2.03 18.21
CA ASP A 214 27.00 1.90 16.78
C ASP A 214 25.87 2.58 16.02
N LEU A 215 26.18 3.73 15.40
CA LEU A 215 25.23 4.54 14.64
C LEU A 215 25.59 4.47 13.15
N GLU A 216 24.76 3.76 12.39
CA GLU A 216 24.88 3.65 10.95
C GLU A 216 24.06 4.73 10.25
N VAL A 217 24.68 5.48 9.35
CA VAL A 217 24.03 6.49 8.50
C VAL A 217 23.89 5.97 7.08
N ARG A 218 22.67 5.98 6.54
CA ARG A 218 22.35 5.62 5.15
C ARG A 218 21.68 6.78 4.43
N GLY A 219 22.00 6.93 3.14
CA GLY A 219 21.54 8.03 2.30
C GLY A 219 22.68 8.98 1.90
N ASP A 220 22.36 9.93 1.01
CA ASP A 220 23.31 10.95 0.58
C ASP A 220 23.61 11.87 1.76
N CYS A 221 24.83 11.78 2.27
CA CYS A 221 25.28 12.50 3.45
C CYS A 221 26.66 13.07 3.13
N SER A 222 26.85 14.37 3.28
CA SER A 222 28.16 15.00 3.21
C SER A 222 28.98 14.75 4.48
N ASP A 223 30.30 14.97 4.43
CA ASP A 223 31.16 14.74 5.60
C ASP A 223 30.89 15.76 6.72
N THR A 224 30.46 16.99 6.37
CA THR A 224 30.00 18.00 7.33
C THR A 224 28.72 17.58 8.03
N GLU A 225 27.77 16.99 7.31
CA GLU A 225 26.54 16.43 7.89
C GLU A 225 26.85 15.22 8.78
N LEU A 226 27.81 14.38 8.40
CA LEU A 226 28.23 13.23 9.20
C LEU A 226 28.83 13.66 10.55
N GLU A 227 29.65 14.73 10.55
CA GLU A 227 30.18 15.33 11.78
C GLU A 227 29.08 15.91 12.65
N LEU A 228 28.11 16.60 12.03
CA LEU A 228 26.95 17.13 12.74
C LEU A 228 26.14 16.01 13.40
N ILE A 229 25.90 14.90 12.70
CA ILE A 229 25.21 13.73 13.24
C ILE A 229 25.97 13.16 14.44
N ARG A 230 27.30 13.03 14.33
CA ARG A 230 28.14 12.54 15.43
C ARG A 230 28.01 13.40 16.67
N ARG A 231 28.13 14.72 16.50
CA ARG A 231 27.97 15.67 17.60
C ARG A 231 26.59 15.55 18.25
N LEU A 232 25.52 15.59 17.46
CA LEU A 232 24.14 15.53 17.98
C LEU A 232 23.85 14.23 18.68
N ALA A 233 24.32 13.10 18.14
CA ALA A 233 24.12 11.79 18.74
C ALA A 233 24.92 11.64 20.05
N GLN A 234 26.15 12.16 20.09
CA GLN A 234 26.97 12.15 21.30
C GLN A 234 26.42 13.08 22.39
N ASP A 235 25.85 14.24 22.03
CA ASP A 235 25.19 15.13 22.99
C ASP A 235 23.89 14.52 23.55
N ALA A 236 23.23 13.64 22.77
CA ALA A 236 21.98 12.98 23.17
C ALA A 236 22.17 11.71 24.03
N ASP A 237 23.38 11.14 24.07
CA ASP A 237 23.64 9.90 24.80
C ASP A 237 24.93 9.99 25.64
N THR A 238 24.88 9.47 26.86
CA THR A 238 26.04 9.47 27.78
C THR A 238 27.09 8.42 27.44
N ARG A 239 26.76 7.44 26.58
CA ARG A 239 27.69 6.42 26.10
C ARG A 239 28.53 6.96 24.93
N PRO A 240 29.74 6.44 24.70
CA PRO A 240 30.50 6.74 23.48
C PRO A 240 29.70 6.35 22.22
N VAL A 241 29.56 7.27 21.26
CA VAL A 241 28.86 7.03 20.00
C VAL A 241 29.87 6.97 18.85
N VAL A 242 29.85 5.87 18.09
CA VAL A 242 30.62 5.72 16.87
C VAL A 242 29.67 5.81 15.68
N VAL A 243 29.90 6.82 14.84
CA VAL A 243 29.10 7.09 13.65
C VAL A 243 29.84 6.62 12.41
N ARG A 244 29.19 5.81 11.57
CA ARG A 244 29.73 5.36 10.28
C ARG A 244 28.73 5.49 9.16
N ARG A 245 29.20 5.92 8.00
CA ARG A 245 28.44 5.89 6.76
C ARG A 245 28.39 4.44 6.27
N VAL A 246 27.19 3.96 5.95
CA VAL A 246 26.99 2.65 5.34
C VAL A 246 26.47 2.91 3.94
N GLU A 247 27.24 2.49 2.95
CA GLU A 247 26.77 2.53 1.57
C GLU A 247 25.45 1.76 1.49
N THR A 248 24.47 2.37 0.82
CA THR A 248 23.24 1.67 0.49
C THR A 248 23.66 0.47 -0.35
N ILE A 249 23.49 -0.75 0.17
CA ILE A 249 23.56 -1.95 -0.66
C ILE A 249 22.47 -1.74 -1.71
N VAL A 250 22.89 -1.37 -2.92
CA VAL A 250 22.00 -1.40 -4.08
C VAL A 250 21.53 -2.85 -4.13
N PRO A 251 20.22 -3.14 -4.01
CA PRO A 251 19.77 -4.50 -4.20
C PRO A 251 20.21 -4.89 -5.59
N THR A 252 21.16 -5.81 -5.68
CA THR A 252 21.55 -6.45 -6.93
C THR A 252 20.27 -7.03 -7.50
N LYS A 253 19.76 -6.39 -8.55
CA LYS A 253 18.74 -7.00 -9.41
C LYS A 253 19.39 -8.25 -9.98
N GLY A 254 19.07 -9.42 -9.41
CA GLY A 254 19.39 -10.70 -10.02
C GLY A 254 19.99 -11.72 -9.07
N GLU A 255 19.18 -12.26 -8.18
CA GLU A 255 19.21 -13.71 -7.92
C GLU A 255 17.78 -14.21 -8.08
N ALA A 256 17.44 -14.52 -9.33
CA ALA A 256 16.33 -15.40 -9.62
C ALA A 256 16.66 -16.76 -9.01
N ALA A 257 15.70 -17.28 -8.24
CA ALA A 257 15.72 -18.61 -7.68
C ALA A 257 16.17 -19.66 -8.71
N SER A 258 17.09 -20.53 -8.30
CA SER A 258 17.14 -21.92 -8.76
C SER A 258 16.56 -22.80 -7.67
#